data_AF-A0A955L3F7-F1
#
_entry.id   AF-A0A955L3F7-F1
#
_cell.length_a   1.000
_cell.length_b   1.000
_cell.length_c   1.000
_cell.angle_alpha   90.00
_cell.angle_beta   90.00
_cell.angle_gamma   90.00
#
_symmetry.space_group_name_H-M   'P 1'
#
loop_
_entity.id
_entity.type
_entity.pdbx_description
1 polymer ?
#
loop_
_entity_poly.entity_id
_entity_poly.type
_entity_poly.pdbx_seq_one_letter_code
_entity_poly.pdbx_strand_id
1 'polypeptide(L)' 'CNAIVDSYRRVENRQKNLMMIGEVGLSGNVKTVPRMTERINEARRLGFDRIVVGGKAKYKNVTNIASIIGLK' A
#
# COMPACT_ATOMS: atom_id res chain seq x y z
N CYS A 1 6.82 -8.12 -1.15
CA CYS A 1 7.08 -8.96 0.04
C CYS A 1 5.80 -9.59 0.61
N ASN A 2 4.65 -8.90 0.66
CA ASN A 2 3.45 -9.42 1.32
C ASN A 2 2.99 -10.80 0.82
N ALA A 3 3.01 -11.06 -0.50
CA ALA A 3 2.63 -12.36 -1.06
C ALA A 3 3.45 -13.54 -0.50
N ILE A 4 4.74 -13.33 -0.21
CA ILE A 4 5.60 -14.36 0.40
C ILE A 4 5.19 -14.59 1.86
N VAL A 5 4.89 -13.51 2.59
CA VAL A 5 4.45 -13.58 3.99
C VAL A 5 3.09 -14.28 4.11
N ASP A 6 2.14 -13.96 3.23
CA ASP A 6 0.81 -14.59 3.19
C ASP A 6 0.94 -16.10 2.95
N SER A 7 1.76 -16.48 1.97
CA SER A 7 2.07 -17.88 1.67
C SER A 7 2.72 -18.60 2.86
N TYR A 8 3.74 -18.01 3.47
CA TYR A 8 4.42 -18.56 4.64
C TYR A 8 3.47 -18.76 5.83
N ARG A 9 2.56 -17.80 6.06
CA ARG A 9 1.59 -17.85 7.14
C ARG A 9 0.37 -18.74 6.85
N ARG A 10 0.24 -19.27 5.62
CA ARG A 10 -0.97 -19.98 5.15
C ARG A 10 -2.25 -19.19 5.41
N VAL A 11 -2.16 -17.86 5.31
CA VAL A 11 -3.31 -16.96 5.46
C VAL A 11 -3.74 -16.57 4.06
N GLU A 12 -4.98 -16.91 3.71
CA GLU A 12 -5.58 -16.34 2.51
C GLU A 12 -5.74 -14.83 2.69
N ASN A 13 -5.34 -14.07 1.66
CA ASN A 13 -5.47 -12.63 1.71
C ASN A 13 -6.96 -12.24 1.69
N ARG A 14 -7.52 -12.07 2.89
CA ARG A 14 -8.95 -11.77 3.10
C ARG A 14 -9.34 -10.38 2.60
N GLN A 15 -8.36 -9.51 2.32
CA GLN A 15 -8.60 -8.17 1.81
C GLN A 15 -8.48 -8.18 0.28
N LYS A 16 -9.59 -8.56 -0.37
CA LYS A 16 -9.75 -8.32 -1.81
C LYS A 16 -9.58 -6.82 -2.08
N ASN A 17 -8.93 -6.47 -3.19
CA ASN A 17 -8.70 -5.09 -3.62
C ASN A 17 -7.79 -4.25 -2.69
N LEU A 18 -6.83 -4.90 -2.02
CA LEU A 18 -5.75 -4.23 -1.28
C LEU A 18 -4.51 -4.04 -2.16
N MET A 19 -4.01 -2.80 -2.25
CA MET A 19 -2.71 -2.50 -2.84
C MET A 19 -1.71 -2.07 -1.76
N MET A 20 -0.46 -2.49 -1.89
CA MET A 20 0.64 -2.04 -1.03
C MET A 20 1.77 -1.46 -1.88
N ILE A 21 2.24 -0.26 -1.55
CA ILE A 21 3.29 0.44 -2.32
C ILE A 21 4.36 0.97 -1.36
N GLY A 22 5.60 0.54 -1.55
CA GLY A 22 6.73 1.02 -0.78
C GLY A 22 7.95 0.14 -0.98
N GLU A 23 9.11 0.68 -0.64
CA GLU A 23 10.37 -0.07 -0.59
C GLU A 23 10.59 -0.58 0.84
N VAL A 24 11.04 -1.82 0.97
CA VAL A 24 11.37 -2.42 2.27
C VAL A 24 12.89 -2.42 2.42
N GLY A 25 13.40 -1.72 3.43
CA GLY A 25 14.81 -1.75 3.80
C GLY A 25 15.17 -3.04 4.54
N LEU A 26 16.47 -3.34 4.62
CA LEU A 26 16.99 -4.53 5.31
C LEU A 26 16.61 -4.55 6.81
N SER A 27 16.52 -3.38 7.43
CA SER A 27 16.09 -3.23 8.84
C SER A 27 14.58 -3.31 9.02
N GLY A 28 13.80 -3.59 7.97
CA GLY A 28 12.34 -3.65 8.02
C GLY A 28 11.62 -2.31 7.94
N ASN A 29 12.35 -1.21 7.73
CA ASN A 29 11.75 0.12 7.53
C ASN A 29 11.08 0.21 6.14
N VAL A 30 9.95 0.90 6.04
CA VAL A 30 9.26 1.08 4.75
C VAL A 30 9.43 2.51 4.23
N LYS A 31 10.05 2.67 3.06
CA LYS A 31 10.31 3.96 2.42
C LYS A 31 9.28 4.29 1.34
N THR A 32 9.07 5.59 1.12
CA THR A 32 8.25 6.11 0.03
C THR A 32 8.96 5.94 -1.32
N VAL A 33 8.18 5.67 -2.37
CA VAL A 33 8.69 5.59 -3.76
C VAL A 33 8.37 6.87 -4.55
N PRO A 34 9.04 7.16 -5.67
CA PRO A 34 8.69 8.29 -6.53
C PRO A 34 7.28 8.16 -7.15
N ARG A 35 6.69 9.32 -7.49
CA ARG A 35 5.41 9.46 -8.22
C ARG A 35 4.21 8.74 -7.56
N MET A 36 4.12 8.82 -6.24
CA MET A 36 3.04 8.16 -5.48
C MET A 36 1.63 8.59 -5.89
N THR A 37 1.42 9.87 -6.20
CA THR A 37 0.11 10.37 -6.61
C THR A 37 -0.41 9.68 -7.88
N GLU A 38 0.45 9.51 -8.89
CA GLU A 38 0.10 8.81 -10.13
C GLU A 38 -0.26 7.35 -9.87
N ARG A 39 0.56 6.66 -9.06
CA ARG A 39 0.33 5.25 -8.69
C ARG A 39 -0.97 5.05 -7.91
N ILE A 40 -1.27 5.96 -6.98
CA ILE A 40 -2.51 5.96 -6.22
C ILE A 40 -3.71 6.21 -7.15
N ASN A 41 -3.60 7.13 -8.10
CA ASN A 41 -4.67 7.39 -9.07
C ASN A 41 -4.95 6.18 -9.97
N GLU A 42 -3.91 5.49 -10.44
CA GLU A 42 -4.07 4.28 -11.25
C GLU A 42 -4.70 3.14 -10.45
N ALA A 43 -4.28 2.96 -9.19
CA ALA A 43 -4.89 1.99 -8.29
C ALA A 43 -6.40 2.26 -8.09
N ARG A 44 -6.79 3.54 -8.00
CA ARG A 44 -8.21 3.92 -7.94
C ARG A 44 -8.95 3.56 -9.22
N ARG A 45 -8.35 3.84 -10.38
CA ARG A 45 -8.92 3.50 -11.69
C ARG A 45 -9.15 1.99 -11.84
N LEU A 46 -8.27 1.17 -11.27
CA LEU A 46 -8.35 -0.30 -11.30
C LEU A 46 -9.29 -0.89 -10.23
N GLY A 47 -9.91 -0.07 -9.36
CA GLY A 47 -10.89 -0.53 -8.37
C GLY A 47 -10.27 -1.04 -7.05
N PHE A 48 -9.10 -0.53 -6.66
CA PHE A 48 -8.54 -0.83 -5.34
C PHE A 48 -9.19 0.03 -4.24
N ASP A 49 -9.77 -0.62 -3.24
CA ASP A 49 -10.54 0.03 -2.16
C ASP A 49 -9.65 0.47 -0.98
N ARG A 50 -8.47 -0.16 -0.86
CA ARG A 50 -7.48 0.13 0.19
C ARG A 50 -6.07 0.17 -0.38
N ILE A 51 -5.30 1.17 0.05
CA ILE A 51 -3.91 1.35 -0.38
C ILE A 51 -3.03 1.61 0.85
N VAL A 52 -2.06 0.73 1.09
CA VAL A 52 -1.02 0.90 2.12
C VAL A 52 0.22 1.49 1.46
N VAL A 53 0.78 2.54 2.07
CA VAL A 53 1.91 3.28 1.49
C VAL A 53 3.05 3.43 2.48
N GLY A 54 4.29 3.36 1.97
CA GLY A 54 5.49 3.64 2.74
C GLY A 54 5.68 5.11 3.05
N GLY A 55 5.99 5.43 4.31
CA GLY A 55 6.32 6.77 4.79
C GLY A 55 5.13 7.65 5.16
N LYS A 56 5.41 8.78 5.83
CA LYS A 56 4.41 9.77 6.26
C LYS A 56 3.95 10.63 5.09
N ALA A 57 3.13 10.06 4.24
CA ALA A 57 2.55 10.85 3.19
C ALA A 57 1.27 11.56 3.62
N LYS A 58 1.27 12.89 3.52
CA LYS A 58 0.07 13.72 3.63
C LYS A 58 -0.78 13.61 2.36
N TYR A 59 -1.24 12.41 1.98
CA TYR A 59 -2.12 12.20 0.82
C TYR A 59 -3.60 12.53 1.16
N LYS A 60 -3.82 13.67 1.85
CA LYS A 60 -5.13 14.12 2.35
C LYS A 60 -6.15 14.45 1.25
N ASN A 61 -5.69 14.75 0.02
CA ASN A 61 -6.55 15.12 -1.11
C ASN A 61 -7.03 13.93 -1.95
N VAL A 62 -6.75 12.69 -1.53
CA VAL A 62 -7.25 11.48 -2.20
C VAL A 62 -8.46 10.95 -1.42
N THR A 63 -9.53 11.73 -1.44
CA THR A 63 -10.68 11.72 -0.52
C THR A 63 -11.63 10.51 -0.63
N ASN A 64 -11.26 9.42 -1.31
CA ASN A 64 -12.19 8.31 -1.58
C ASN A 64 -11.55 6.91 -1.53
N ILE A 65 -10.51 6.70 -0.72
CA ILE A 65 -10.00 5.36 -0.40
C ILE A 65 -10.35 5.10 1.05
N ALA A 66 -10.86 3.90 1.36
CA ALA A 66 -11.35 3.54 2.69
C ALA A 66 -10.28 3.61 3.79
N SER A 67 -8.99 3.49 3.43
CA SER A 67 -7.87 3.74 4.34
C SER A 67 -6.56 3.89 3.57
N ILE A 68 -5.86 5.01 3.75
CA ILE A 68 -4.44 5.16 3.40
C ILE A 68 -3.65 5.02 4.69
N ILE A 69 -2.91 3.92 4.85
CA ILE A 69 -2.10 3.65 6.03
C ILE A 69 -0.65 3.97 5.67
N GLY A 70 -0.08 4.99 6.32
CA GLY A 70 1.34 5.32 6.23
C GLY A 70 2.15 4.47 7.21
N LEU A 71 3.01 3.61 6.71
CA LEU A 71 3.95 2.83 7.53
C LEU A 71 5.18 3.67 7.89
N LYS A 72 5.65 3.52 9.14
CA LYS A 72 6.79 4.25 9.68
C LYS A 72 8.13 3.60 9.32
#